data_AF-A0A2X4UXL7-F1
#
_entry.id   AF-A0A2X4UXL7-F1
#
_cell.length_a   1.000
_cell.length_b   1.000
_cell.length_c   1.000
_cell.angle_alpha   90.00
_cell.angle_beta   90.00
_cell.angle_gamma   90.00
#
_symmetry.space_group_name_H-M   'P 1'
#
loop_
_entity.id
_entity.type
_entity.pdbx_description
1 polymer ?
#
loop_
_entity_poly.entity_id
_entity_poly.type
_entity_poly.pdbx_seq_one_letter_code
_entity_poly.pdbx_strand_id
1 'polypeptide(L)' 'MGRGAGAGRRGLTALQRFIEALPAGKQLAITDIPFQPLKTLARARVQPIEGKLHFYSTLPEALAALDA' A
#
# COMPACT_ATOMS: atom_id res chain seq x y z
N MET A 1 19.72 13.28 -21.07
CA MET A 1 18.62 12.30 -20.91
C MET A 1 17.88 12.61 -19.61
N GLY A 2 16.65 13.14 -19.72
CA GLY A 2 15.92 13.80 -18.63
C GLY A 2 15.40 12.87 -17.54
N ARG A 3 15.48 13.35 -16.29
CA ARG A 3 15.08 12.66 -15.05
C ARG A 3 13.55 12.48 -14.98
N GLY A 4 13.06 11.26 -15.16
CA GLY A 4 11.68 10.84 -14.88
C GLY A 4 11.41 10.52 -13.40
N ALA A 5 11.94 11.29 -12.45
CA ALA A 5 11.90 10.97 -11.01
C ALA A 5 10.84 11.77 -10.21
N GLY A 6 9.79 12.27 -10.88
CA GLY A 6 8.78 13.13 -10.25
C GLY A 6 7.59 12.40 -9.62
N ALA A 7 7.27 11.17 -10.05
CA ALA A 7 6.03 10.50 -9.68
C ALA A 7 6.09 9.73 -8.34
N GLY A 8 7.26 9.19 -7.97
CA GLY A 8 7.38 8.26 -6.83
C GLY A 8 7.05 8.87 -5.46
N ARG A 9 7.55 10.09 -5.17
CA ARG A 9 7.29 10.77 -3.88
C ARG A 9 5.85 11.26 -3.75
N ARG A 10 5.28 11.80 -4.83
CA ARG A 10 3.90 12.28 -4.83
C ARG A 10 2.90 11.14 -4.67
N GLY A 11 3.14 10.00 -5.34
CA GLY A 11 2.31 8.80 -5.19
C GLY A 11 2.33 8.25 -3.77
N LEU A 12 3.52 8.15 -3.16
CA LEU A 12 3.64 7.70 -1.77
C LEU A 12 2.91 8.62 -0.78
N THR A 13 3.09 9.94 -0.91
CA THR A 13 2.38 10.90 -0.05
C THR A 13 0.87 10.82 -0.22
N ALA A 14 0.38 10.64 -1.45
CA ALA A 14 -1.04 10.46 -1.70
C ALA A 14 -1.57 9.16 -1.05
N LEU A 15 -0.82 8.06 -1.16
CA LEU A 15 -1.17 6.79 -0.53
C LEU A 15 -1.24 6.91 1.00
N GLN A 16 -0.25 7.57 1.63
CA GLN A 16 -0.26 7.80 3.08
C GLN A 16 -1.49 8.58 3.53
N ARG A 17 -1.83 9.67 2.83
CA ARG A 17 -3.05 10.44 3.11
C ARG A 17 -4.33 9.64 2.90
N PHE A 18 -4.35 8.77 1.88
CA PHE A 18 -5.49 7.88 1.63
C PHE A 18 -5.67 6.89 2.79
N ILE A 19 -4.59 6.26 3.27
CA ILE A 19 -4.62 5.37 4.43
C ILE A 19 -5.12 6.15 5.66
N GLU A 20 -4.60 7.35 5.92
CA GLU A 20 -5.03 8.19 7.04
C GLU A 20 -6.54 8.51 7.00
N ALA A 21 -7.06 8.81 5.81
CA ALA A 21 -8.45 9.20 5.58
C ALA A 21 -9.46 8.03 5.56
N LEU A 22 -9.02 6.77 5.71
CA LEU A 22 -9.93 5.62 5.77
C LEU A 22 -10.91 5.77 6.96
N PRO A 23 -12.23 5.63 6.73
CA PRO A 23 -13.22 5.63 7.80
C PRO A 23 -13.00 4.50 8.81
N ALA A 24 -13.52 4.67 10.03
CA ALA A 24 -13.52 3.62 11.04
C ALA A 24 -14.20 2.35 10.51
N GLY A 25 -13.61 1.18 10.80
CA GLY A 25 -14.10 -0.13 10.35
C GLY A 25 -13.85 -0.43 8.87
N LYS A 26 -13.14 0.43 8.13
CA LYS A 26 -12.71 0.15 6.75
C LYS A 26 -11.25 -0.30 6.72
N GLN A 27 -10.99 -1.32 5.92
CA GLN A 27 -9.68 -1.92 5.73
C GLN A 27 -9.22 -1.70 4.28
N LEU A 28 -7.91 -1.52 4.10
CA LEU A 28 -7.24 -1.47 2.79
C LEU A 28 -6.28 -2.66 2.68
N ALA A 29 -6.49 -3.50 1.68
CA ALA A 29 -5.56 -4.54 1.27
C ALA A 29 -4.86 -4.11 -0.02
N ILE A 30 -3.53 -4.15 -0.05
CA ILE A 30 -2.73 -3.93 -1.26
C ILE A 30 -2.11 -5.26 -1.67
N THR A 31 -2.40 -5.70 -2.89
CA THR A 31 -1.93 -6.97 -3.46
C THR A 31 -1.04 -6.73 -4.68
N ASP A 32 -0.35 -7.77 -5.14
CA ASP A 32 0.33 -7.82 -6.44
C ASP A 32 1.34 -6.66 -6.65
N ILE A 33 2.00 -6.22 -5.58
CA ILE A 33 2.89 -5.05 -5.59
C ILE A 33 4.15 -5.36 -6.40
N PRO A 34 4.43 -4.64 -7.52
CA PRO A 34 5.66 -4.84 -8.26
C PRO A 34 6.89 -4.41 -7.45
N PHE A 35 8.05 -4.95 -7.80
CA PHE A 35 9.28 -4.78 -7.02
C PHE A 35 9.72 -3.33 -6.76
N GLN A 36 9.57 -2.43 -7.74
CA GLN A 36 9.97 -1.02 -7.59
C GLN A 36 9.06 -0.25 -6.62
N PRO A 37 7.71 -0.34 -6.73
CA PRO A 37 6.79 0.10 -5.69
C PRO A 37 7.08 -0.49 -4.31
N LEU A 38 7.31 -1.81 -4.22
CA LEU A 38 7.60 -2.48 -2.95
C LEU A 38 8.86 -1.91 -2.28
N LYS A 39 9.94 -1.73 -3.04
CA LYS A 39 11.16 -1.07 -2.55
C LYS A 39 10.90 0.35 -2.07
N THR A 40 10.00 1.09 -2.73
CA THR A 40 9.64 2.45 -2.34
C THR A 40 8.89 2.48 -1.01
N LEU A 41 7.92 1.59 -0.83
CA LEU A 41 7.17 1.44 0.43
C LEU A 41 8.07 1.02 1.59
N ALA A 42 8.96 0.05 1.36
CA ALA A 42 9.92 -0.42 2.37
C ALA A 42 10.88 0.69 2.83
N ARG A 43 11.43 1.48 1.88
CA ARG A 43 12.29 2.64 2.21
C ARG A 43 11.55 3.71 2.99
N ALA A 44 10.26 3.89 2.71
CA ALA A 44 9.38 4.80 3.42
C ALA A 44 8.87 4.25 4.77
N ARG A 45 9.27 3.02 5.12
CA ARG A 45 8.85 2.31 6.35
C ARG A 45 7.33 2.19 6.48
N VAL A 46 6.62 2.03 5.36
CA VAL A 46 5.19 1.70 5.41
C VAL A 46 5.06 0.28 5.98
N GLN A 47 4.30 0.15 7.07
CA GLN A 47 4.06 -1.11 7.77
C GLN A 47 2.57 -1.46 7.74
N PRO A 48 2.20 -2.74 7.86
CA PRO A 48 0.82 -3.13 8.15
C PRO A 48 0.28 -2.39 9.38
N ILE A 49 -1.03 -2.12 9.39
CA ILE A 49 -1.74 -1.54 10.53
C ILE A 49 -2.91 -2.47 10.83
N GLU A 50 -2.95 -3.00 12.06
CA GLU A 50 -3.99 -3.91 12.49
C GLU A 50 -5.40 -3.32 12.26
N GLY A 51 -6.26 -4.09 11.60
CA GLY A 51 -7.63 -3.68 11.27
C GLY A 51 -7.75 -2.51 10.30
N LYS A 52 -6.68 -2.13 9.57
CA LYS A 52 -6.68 -0.96 8.69
C LYS A 52 -5.88 -1.14 7.40
N LEU A 53 -4.66 -1.64 7.45
CA LEU A 53 -3.75 -1.76 6.29
C LEU A 53 -3.09 -3.13 6.25
N HIS A 54 -3.32 -3.85 5.15
CA HIS A 54 -2.84 -5.21 4.93
C HIS A 54 -2.10 -5.30 3.60
N PHE A 55 -1.11 -6.19 3.57
CA PHE A 55 -0.31 -6.50 2.38
C PHE A 55 -0.38 -7.99 2.11
N TYR A 56 -0.69 -8.37 0.88
CA TYR A 56 -0.77 -9.76 0.44
C TYR A 56 -0.06 -9.92 -0.89
N SER A 57 0.38 -11.14 -1.21
CA SER A 57 1.08 -11.39 -2.47
C SER A 57 0.12 -11.33 -3.65
N THR A 58 -1.11 -11.81 -3.46
CA THR A 58 -2.14 -11.91 -4.51
C THR A 58 -3.54 -11.54 -4.00
N LEU A 59 -4.43 -11.12 -4.90
CA LEU A 59 -5.84 -10.85 -4.55
C LEU A 59 -6.57 -12.05 -3.91
N PRO A 60 -6.47 -13.30 -4.42
CA PRO A 60 -7.14 -14.45 -3.78
C PRO A 60 -6.68 -14.71 -2.35
N GLU A 61 -5.38 -14.52 -2.05
CA GLU A 61 -4.84 -14.63 -0.69
C GLU A 61 -5.45 -13.57 0.24
N ALA A 62 -5.60 -12.33 -0.25
CA ALA A 62 -6.23 -11.26 0.51
C ALA A 62 -7.70 -11.56 0.83
N LEU A 63 -8.47 -12.05 -0.15
CA LEU A 63 -9.87 -12.41 0.06
C LEU A 63 -10.00 -13.54 1.08
N ALA A 64 -9.23 -14.61 0.92
CA ALA A 64 -9.24 -15.73 1.87
C ALA A 64 -8.86 -15.33 3.31
N ALA A 65 -7.96 -14.37 3.47
CA ALA A 65 -7.55 -13.87 4.79
C ALA A 65 -8.53 -12.89 5.42
N LEU A 66 -9.34 -12.18 4.62
CA LEU A 66 -10.25 -11.13 5.08
C LEU A 66 -11.72 -11.56 5.16
N ASP A 67 -12.12 -12.61 4.45
CA ASP A 67 -13.48 -13.20 4.50
C ASP A 67 -13.72 -14.10 5.74
N ALA A 68 -12.93 -13.92 6.81
CA ALA A 68 -13.00 -14.70 8.05
C ALA A 68 -13.83 -14.03 9.15
#